data_AF-A0A1G8E7L5-F1
#
_entry.id   AF-A0A1G8E7L5-F1
#
_cell.length_a   1.000
_cell.length_b   1.000
_cell.length_c   1.000
_cell.angle_alpha   90.00
_cell.angle_beta   90.00
_cell.angle_gamma   90.00
#
_symmetry.space_group_name_H-M   'P 1'
#
loop_
_entity.id
_entity.type
_entity.pdbx_description
1 polymer ?
#
loop_
_entity_poly.entity_id
_entity_poly.type
_entity_poly.pdbx_seq_one_letter_code
_entity_poly.pdbx_strand_id
1 'polypeptide(L)'
;MVYAKNLTDYYWRYKYPPTLDLKIRYPDMSLINEYRATEEAIKELQERLKSLEQDGKLQKELEFEEKLRALMGSYGKSLRDIIALLDPDAKLSKAPRAAKTTTSKRARKVKQYKNPNTGEVIETKGGNHKTLKEWKAKWGADTVESWATLLG
;
A
#
# COMPACT_ATOMS: atom_id res chain seq x y z
N MET A 1 -21.10 5.76 49.54
CA MET A 1 -19.70 6.24 49.61
C MET A 1 -18.79 5.02 49.68
N VAL A 2 -18.13 4.65 48.57
CA VAL A 2 -17.06 3.65 48.54
C VAL A 2 -15.86 4.35 47.89
N TYR A 3 -14.78 4.45 48.66
CA TYR A 3 -13.55 5.16 48.27
C TYR A 3 -12.87 4.45 47.10
N ALA A 4 -12.77 5.13 45.95
CA ALA A 4 -11.96 4.68 44.82
C ALA A 4 -10.47 4.78 45.19
N LYS A 5 -9.77 3.64 45.20
CA LYS A 5 -8.37 3.55 45.63
C LYS A 5 -7.34 3.59 44.48
N ASN A 6 -7.69 3.92 43.24
CA ASN A 6 -6.72 4.06 42.16
C ASN A 6 -7.14 5.05 41.05
N LEU A 7 -6.19 5.87 40.59
CA LEU A 7 -6.35 6.93 39.58
C LEU A 7 -6.71 6.43 38.17
N THR A 8 -6.49 5.14 37.89
CA THR A 8 -6.87 4.51 36.61
C THR A 8 -8.38 4.30 36.47
N ASP A 9 -9.11 4.17 37.56
CA ASP A 9 -10.55 3.89 37.56
C ASP A 9 -11.39 5.15 37.24
N TYR A 10 -10.83 6.34 37.52
CA TYR A 10 -11.49 7.62 37.25
C TYR A 10 -11.48 8.02 35.77
N TYR A 11 -10.47 7.57 35.00
CA TYR A 11 -10.31 7.96 33.60
C TYR A 11 -11.23 7.18 32.64
N TRP A 12 -11.63 5.96 32.98
CA TRP A 12 -12.51 5.15 32.14
C TRP A 12 -13.99 5.49 32.29
N ARG A 13 -14.43 5.93 33.48
CA ARG A 13 -15.85 6.20 33.76
C ARG A 13 -16.37 7.51 33.15
N TYR A 14 -15.50 8.45 32.82
CA TYR A 14 -15.90 9.74 32.22
C TYR A 14 -15.91 9.75 30.69
N LYS A 15 -15.30 8.76 30.01
CA LYS A 15 -15.20 8.76 28.54
C LYS A 15 -16.26 7.91 27.84
N TYR A 16 -16.90 6.96 28.53
CA TYR A 16 -17.95 6.11 27.98
C TYR A 16 -19.08 5.93 29.00
N PRO A 17 -20.12 6.78 28.99
CA PRO A 17 -21.33 6.51 29.78
C PRO A 17 -21.99 5.22 29.26
N PRO A 18 -22.55 4.37 30.15
CA PRO A 18 -23.20 3.13 29.74
C PRO A 18 -24.55 3.46 29.12
N THR A 19 -24.55 3.84 27.84
CA THR A 19 -25.76 3.81 27.02
C THR A 19 -25.86 2.42 26.40
N LEU A 20 -26.81 1.66 26.93
CA LEU A 20 -27.47 0.51 26.33
C LEU A 20 -27.36 0.49 24.79
N ASP A 21 -26.44 -0.32 24.25
CA ASP A 21 -26.69 -1.25 23.12
C ASP A 21 -25.42 -2.08 22.83
N LEU A 22 -25.18 -3.12 23.63
CA LEU A 22 -24.13 -4.13 23.37
C LEU A 22 -24.65 -5.19 22.39
N LYS A 23 -24.91 -4.77 21.16
CA LYS A 23 -25.21 -5.68 20.03
C LYS A 23 -24.42 -5.35 18.77
N ILE A 24 -23.25 -4.75 18.92
CA ILE A 24 -22.23 -4.80 17.87
C ILE A 24 -21.59 -6.19 17.92
N ARG A 25 -22.26 -7.14 17.25
CA ARG A 25 -21.67 -8.40 16.81
C ARG A 25 -20.43 -8.05 15.98
N TYR A 26 -19.24 -8.31 16.52
CA TYR A 26 -18.14 -8.70 15.65
C TYR A 26 -18.59 -10.00 14.96
N PRO A 27 -18.55 -10.12 13.62
CA PRO A 27 -18.78 -11.40 12.98
C PRO A 27 -17.65 -12.33 13.42
N ASP A 28 -17.96 -13.29 14.29
CA ASP A 28 -17.12 -14.45 14.60
C ASP A 28 -16.98 -15.28 13.32
N MET A 29 -16.09 -14.86 12.43
CA MET A 29 -15.47 -15.78 11.50
C MET A 29 -14.45 -16.54 12.32
N SER A 30 -14.67 -17.85 12.50
CA SER A 30 -13.67 -18.70 13.16
C SER A 30 -12.31 -18.51 12.49
N LEU A 31 -11.25 -18.31 13.27
CA LEU A 31 -9.87 -18.21 12.79
C LEU A 31 -9.49 -19.39 11.87
N ILE A 32 -10.13 -20.54 12.07
CA ILE A 32 -9.98 -21.73 11.23
C ILE A 32 -10.56 -21.50 9.82
N ASN A 33 -11.68 -20.78 9.71
CA ASN A 33 -12.29 -20.44 8.43
C ASN A 33 -11.46 -19.40 7.68
N GLU A 34 -10.88 -18.41 8.37
CA GLU A 34 -9.96 -17.45 7.76
C GLU A 34 -8.68 -18.13 7.26
N TYR A 35 -8.12 -19.05 8.06
CA TYR A 35 -6.98 -19.86 7.68
C TYR A 35 -7.26 -20.69 6.41
N ARG A 36 -8.39 -21.41 6.38
CA ARG A 36 -8.81 -22.21 5.21
C ARG A 36 -9.06 -21.35 3.97
N ALA A 37 -9.74 -20.21 4.11
CA ALA A 37 -9.96 -19.27 3.01
C ALA A 37 -8.63 -18.73 2.46
N THR A 38 -7.67 -18.47 3.34
CA THR A 38 -6.33 -18.02 2.94
C THR A 38 -5.56 -19.13 2.23
N GLU A 39 -5.65 -20.38 2.69
CA GLU A 39 -5.04 -21.53 2.01
C GLU A 39 -5.61 -21.73 0.59
N GLU A 40 -6.92 -21.59 0.42
CA GLU A 40 -7.57 -21.67 -0.90
C GLU A 40 -7.10 -20.54 -1.82
N ALA A 41 -7.05 -19.31 -1.32
CA ALA A 41 -6.55 -18.16 -2.08
C ALA A 41 -5.08 -18.34 -2.51
N ILE A 42 -4.23 -18.92 -1.64
CA ILE A 42 -2.84 -19.23 -1.99
C ILE A 42 -2.78 -20.26 -3.12
N LYS A 43 -3.60 -21.31 -3.06
CA LYS A 43 -3.67 -22.33 -4.13
C LYS A 43 -4.10 -21.72 -5.46
N GLU A 44 -5.13 -20.88 -5.46
CA GLU A 44 -5.61 -20.21 -6.67
C GLU A 44 -4.52 -19.31 -7.28
N LEU A 45 -3.83 -18.52 -6.44
CA LEU A 45 -2.73 -17.67 -6.88
C LEU A 45 -1.56 -18.50 -7.44
N GLN A 46 -1.25 -19.66 -6.84
CA GLN A 46 -0.23 -20.57 -7.35
C GLN A 46 -0.62 -21.18 -8.71
N GLU A 47 -1.87 -21.56 -8.90
CA GLU A 47 -2.36 -22.06 -10.19
C GLU A 47 -2.30 -20.98 -11.26
N ARG A 48 -2.71 -19.76 -10.92
CA ARG A 48 -2.61 -18.60 -11.83
C ARG A 48 -1.17 -18.31 -12.22
N LEU A 49 -0.23 -18.42 -11.27
CA LEU A 49 1.20 -18.24 -11.54
C LEU A 49 1.70 -19.31 -12.51
N LYS A 50 1.38 -20.58 -12.29
CA LYS A 50 1.73 -21.67 -13.21
C LYS A 50 1.14 -21.48 -14.61
N SER A 51 -0.11 -21.02 -14.70
CA SER A 51 -0.74 -20.75 -16.00
C SER A 51 -0.03 -19.62 -16.75
N LEU A 52 0.42 -18.58 -16.04
CA LEU A 52 1.20 -17.49 -16.63
C LEU A 52 2.61 -17.95 -17.03
N GLU A 53 3.24 -18.79 -16.22
CA GLU A 53 4.56 -19.37 -16.50
C GLU A 53 4.57 -20.27 -17.74
N GLN A 54 3.45 -20.94 -18.03
CA GLN A 54 3.24 -21.75 -19.23
C GLN A 54 2.95 -20.91 -20.48
N ASP A 55 2.67 -19.61 -20.34
CA ASP A 55 2.48 -18.73 -21.49
C ASP A 55 3.84 -18.47 -22.15
N GLY A 56 4.02 -19.04 -23.35
CA GLY A 56 5.24 -18.88 -24.15
C GLY A 56 5.52 -17.42 -24.53
N LYS A 57 4.54 -16.52 -24.46
CA LYS A 57 4.79 -15.08 -24.61
C LYS A 57 5.51 -14.49 -23.40
N LEU A 58 5.08 -14.85 -22.19
CA LEU A 58 5.73 -14.39 -20.96
C LEU A 58 7.18 -14.86 -20.88
N GLN A 59 7.43 -16.12 -21.24
CA GLN A 59 8.80 -16.67 -21.30
C GLN A 59 9.70 -15.86 -22.23
N LYS A 60 9.21 -15.48 -23.41
CA LYS A 60 9.96 -14.63 -24.36
C LYS A 60 10.22 -13.23 -23.81
N GLU A 61 9.26 -12.63 -23.11
CA GLU A 61 9.44 -11.31 -22.48
C GLU A 61 10.48 -11.38 -21.34
N LEU A 62 10.46 -12.43 -20.52
CA LEU A 62 11.45 -12.67 -19.47
C LEU A 62 12.86 -12.88 -20.05
N GLU A 63 12.99 -13.73 -21.08
CA GLU A 63 14.28 -13.93 -21.77
C GLU A 63 14.82 -12.63 -22.37
N PHE A 64 13.94 -11.81 -22.96
CA PHE A 64 14.32 -10.51 -23.49
C PHE A 64 14.80 -9.57 -22.38
N GLU A 65 14.07 -9.49 -21.26
CA GLU A 65 14.46 -8.67 -20.12
C GLU A 65 15.81 -9.12 -19.54
N GLU A 66 16.02 -10.42 -19.37
CA GLU A 66 17.27 -10.96 -18.84
C GLU A 66 18.45 -10.64 -19.76
N LYS A 67 18.31 -10.88 -21.07
CA LYS A 67 19.34 -10.54 -22.07
C LYS A 67 19.60 -9.03 -22.11
N LEU A 68 18.57 -8.20 -22.00
CA LEU A 68 18.70 -6.75 -21.95
C LEU A 68 19.47 -6.31 -20.71
N ARG A 69 19.14 -6.85 -19.53
CA ARG A 69 19.87 -6.55 -18.28
C ARG A 69 21.32 -7.01 -18.33
N ALA A 70 21.58 -8.19 -18.89
CA ALA A 70 22.94 -8.68 -19.08
C ALA A 70 23.74 -7.78 -20.03
N LEU A 71 23.13 -7.34 -21.14
CA LEU A 71 23.72 -6.41 -22.10
C LEU A 71 23.96 -5.02 -21.47
N MET A 72 23.02 -4.52 -20.67
CA MET A 72 23.19 -3.30 -19.90
C MET A 72 24.38 -3.40 -18.95
N GLY A 73 24.51 -4.54 -18.25
CA GLY A 73 25.61 -4.81 -17.34
C GLY A 73 26.96 -4.86 -18.04
N SER A 74 27.06 -5.57 -19.17
CA SER A 74 28.33 -5.74 -19.90
C SER A 74 28.86 -4.45 -20.51
N TYR A 75 27.96 -3.56 -20.96
CA TYR A 75 28.32 -2.26 -21.55
C TYR A 75 28.25 -1.09 -20.55
N GLY A 76 27.96 -1.36 -19.28
CA GLY A 76 27.82 -0.33 -18.24
C GLY A 76 26.74 0.72 -18.56
N LYS A 77 25.70 0.33 -19.31
CA LYS A 77 24.63 1.24 -19.75
C LYS A 77 23.48 1.20 -18.76
N SER A 78 23.02 2.37 -18.35
CA SER A 78 21.82 2.51 -17.52
C SER A 78 20.56 2.50 -18.39
N LEU A 79 19.40 2.22 -17.77
CA LEU A 79 18.11 2.27 -18.49
C LEU A 79 17.88 3.65 -19.11
N ARG A 80 18.39 4.71 -18.47
CA ARG A 80 18.33 6.08 -18.99
C ARG A 80 19.14 6.24 -20.29
N ASP A 81 20.26 5.55 -20.42
CA ASP A 81 21.10 5.61 -21.62
C ASP A 81 20.44 4.87 -22.77
N ILE A 82 19.76 3.75 -22.48
CA ILE A 82 18.97 3.02 -23.47
C ILE A 82 17.77 3.84 -23.93
N ILE A 83 17.03 4.45 -23.00
CA ILE A 83 15.91 5.35 -23.34
C ILE A 83 16.40 6.51 -24.20
N ALA A 84 17.55 7.12 -23.87
CA ALA A 84 18.11 8.23 -24.66
C ALA A 84 18.57 7.82 -26.07
N LEU A 85 18.87 6.53 -26.29
CA LEU A 85 19.24 6.00 -27.60
C LEU A 85 18.00 5.65 -28.43
N LEU A 86 16.98 5.06 -27.81
CA LEU A 86 15.77 4.61 -28.49
C LEU A 86 14.75 5.74 -28.71
N ASP A 87 14.68 6.69 -27.78
CA ASP A 87 13.83 7.86 -27.84
C ASP A 87 14.61 9.11 -27.39
N PRO A 88 15.30 9.79 -28.32
CA PRO A 88 16.05 11.00 -28.02
C PRO A 88 15.14 12.16 -27.57
N ASP A 89 13.86 12.15 -27.98
CA ASP A 89 12.86 13.17 -27.66
C ASP A 89 12.06 12.89 -26.39
N ALA A 90 12.20 11.70 -25.78
CA ALA A 90 11.64 11.39 -24.44
C ALA A 90 12.05 12.42 -23.38
N LYS A 91 13.18 13.11 -23.57
CA LYS A 91 13.66 14.17 -22.69
C LYS A 91 12.92 15.49 -22.88
N LEU A 92 12.32 15.74 -24.05
CA LEU A 92 11.61 16.98 -24.39
C LEU A 92 10.15 16.99 -23.90
N SER A 93 9.56 15.82 -23.61
CA SER A 93 8.20 15.74 -23.06
C SER A 93 8.10 16.15 -21.58
N LYS A 94 9.24 16.33 -20.89
CA LYS A 94 9.26 16.95 -19.56
C LYS A 94 9.33 18.46 -19.73
N ALA A 95 8.19 19.06 -20.07
CA ALA A 95 7.98 20.49 -19.86
C ALA A 95 8.57 20.87 -18.48
N PRO A 96 9.39 21.93 -18.38
CA PRO A 96 9.93 22.35 -17.10
C PRO A 96 8.74 22.54 -16.17
N ARG A 97 8.66 21.72 -15.12
CA ARG A 97 7.65 21.89 -14.08
C ARG A 97 7.85 23.31 -13.59
N ALA A 98 6.94 24.20 -13.97
CA ALA A 98 6.89 25.56 -13.45
C ALA A 98 7.07 25.43 -11.94
N ALA A 99 8.12 26.06 -11.42
CA ALA A 99 8.41 26.09 -10.00
C ALA A 99 7.14 26.62 -9.34
N LYS A 100 6.37 25.74 -8.69
CA LYS A 100 5.19 26.15 -7.94
C LYS A 100 5.72 27.04 -6.83
N THR A 101 5.44 28.33 -6.99
CA THR A 101 5.60 29.36 -5.98
C THR A 101 5.06 28.83 -4.66
N THR A 102 5.87 29.00 -3.63
CA THR A 102 5.64 28.57 -2.24
C THR A 102 4.29 29.06 -1.74
N THR A 103 3.25 28.25 -1.93
CA THR A 103 1.94 28.48 -1.33
C THR A 103 1.99 27.85 0.06
N SER A 104 1.98 28.72 1.08
CA SER A 104 1.56 28.50 2.47
C SER A 104 1.42 27.03 2.91
N LYS A 105 2.25 26.61 3.88
CA LYS A 105 2.14 25.33 4.62
C LYS A 105 0.72 25.17 5.17
N ARG A 106 -0.17 24.57 4.37
CA ARG A 106 -1.47 24.06 4.81
C ARG A 106 -1.19 23.02 5.90
N ALA A 107 -1.84 23.18 7.05
CA ALA A 107 -1.79 22.18 8.12
C ALA A 107 -2.11 20.80 7.53
N ARG A 108 -1.28 19.80 7.86
CA ARG A 108 -1.37 18.47 7.25
C ARG A 108 -2.66 17.79 7.71
N LYS A 109 -3.62 17.67 6.80
CA LYS A 109 -4.86 16.91 7.00
C LYS A 109 -4.52 15.43 7.18
N VAL A 110 -5.26 14.75 8.04
CA VAL A 110 -5.10 13.31 8.27
C VAL A 110 -5.61 12.59 7.02
N LYS A 111 -4.79 11.75 6.40
CA LYS A 111 -5.24 10.82 5.36
C LYS A 111 -5.49 9.48 6.03
N GLN A 112 -6.71 8.95 5.87
CA GLN A 112 -7.04 7.58 6.21
C GLN A 112 -6.81 6.72 4.97
N TYR A 113 -5.93 5.74 5.04
CA TYR A 113 -5.73 4.76 3.99
C TYR A 113 -6.42 3.48 4.41
N LYS A 114 -7.27 2.93 3.54
CA LYS A 114 -7.92 1.64 3.75
C LYS A 114 -7.41 0.64 2.72
N ASN A 115 -6.69 -0.38 3.16
CA ASN A 115 -6.20 -1.42 2.26
C ASN A 115 -7.35 -2.40 1.93
N PRO A 116 -7.79 -2.53 0.67
CA PRO A 116 -8.85 -3.46 0.29
C PRO A 116 -8.42 -4.93 0.35
N ASN A 117 -7.10 -5.20 0.37
CA ASN A 117 -6.54 -6.55 0.35
C ASN A 117 -6.37 -7.13 1.77
N THR A 118 -6.08 -6.28 2.76
CA THR A 118 -5.88 -6.70 4.16
C THR A 118 -6.98 -6.20 5.10
N GLY A 119 -7.85 -5.31 4.63
CA GLY A 119 -8.88 -4.65 5.45
C GLY A 119 -8.33 -3.64 6.46
N GLU A 120 -7.02 -3.53 6.59
CA GLU A 120 -6.35 -2.64 7.53
C GLU A 120 -6.58 -1.16 7.16
N VAL A 121 -6.84 -0.35 8.18
CA VAL A 121 -7.04 1.09 8.04
C VAL A 121 -5.98 1.82 8.85
N ILE A 122 -5.24 2.73 8.21
CA ILE A 122 -4.23 3.55 8.87
C ILE A 122 -4.53 5.03 8.65
N GLU A 123 -4.43 5.82 9.72
CA GLU A 123 -4.59 7.26 9.67
C GLU A 123 -3.23 7.93 9.85
N THR A 124 -2.80 8.69 8.84
CA THR A 124 -1.52 9.38 8.91
C THR A 124 -1.59 10.79 8.35
N LYS A 125 -0.90 11.70 9.04
CA LYS A 125 -0.71 13.10 8.63
C LYS A 125 0.45 13.25 7.62
N GLY A 126 1.02 12.14 7.14
CA GLY A 126 2.11 12.15 6.13
C GLY A 126 2.65 10.77 5.77
N GLY A 127 3.66 10.72 4.88
CA GLY A 127 4.21 9.46 4.36
C GLY A 127 5.10 8.65 5.33
N ASN A 128 5.30 9.08 6.57
CA ASN A 128 6.22 8.43 7.52
C ASN A 128 5.51 7.44 8.46
N HIS A 129 4.71 6.55 7.90
CA HIS A 129 4.03 5.48 8.63
C HIS A 129 4.60 4.14 8.16
N LYS A 130 4.99 3.24 9.08
CA LYS A 130 5.63 1.95 8.75
C LYS A 130 4.73 1.10 7.84
N THR A 131 3.47 0.92 8.25
CA THR A 131 2.47 0.18 7.47
C THR A 131 2.21 0.80 6.10
N LEU A 132 2.23 2.13 5.97
CA LEU A 132 2.07 2.79 4.67
C LEU A 132 3.28 2.52 3.75
N LYS A 133 4.49 2.47 4.31
CA LYS A 133 5.70 2.12 3.55
C LYS A 133 5.67 0.66 3.11
N GLU A 134 5.26 -0.25 3.99
CA GLU A 134 5.08 -1.67 3.68
C GLU A 134 4.03 -1.86 2.59
N TRP A 135 2.91 -1.14 2.66
CA TRP A 135 1.90 -1.17 1.62
C TRP A 135 2.44 -0.64 0.29
N LYS A 136 3.16 0.48 0.31
CA LYS A 136 3.77 1.05 -0.91
C LYS A 136 4.82 0.11 -1.51
N ALA A 137 5.52 -0.66 -0.68
CA ALA A 137 6.45 -1.69 -1.15
C ALA A 137 5.73 -2.90 -1.76
N LYS A 138 4.59 -3.31 -1.21
CA LYS A 138 3.86 -4.51 -1.62
C LYS A 138 2.90 -4.29 -2.81
N TRP A 139 2.23 -3.14 -2.89
CA TRP A 139 1.23 -2.83 -3.93
C TRP A 139 1.59 -1.63 -4.82
N GLY A 140 2.73 -0.98 -4.56
CA GLY A 140 3.16 0.20 -5.30
C GLY A 140 2.61 1.51 -4.72
N ALA A 141 3.34 2.60 -4.95
CA ALA A 141 3.01 3.90 -4.37
C ALA A 141 1.70 4.48 -4.92
N ASP A 142 1.45 4.35 -6.23
CA ASP A 142 0.28 4.94 -6.89
C ASP A 142 -1.03 4.24 -6.47
N THR A 143 -1.01 2.91 -6.41
CA THR A 143 -2.12 2.08 -5.92
C THR A 143 -2.49 2.44 -4.48
N VAL A 144 -1.51 2.53 -3.59
CA VAL A 144 -1.75 2.87 -2.17
C VAL A 144 -2.24 4.30 -2.03
N GLU A 145 -1.76 5.23 -2.86
CA GLU A 145 -2.23 6.63 -2.81
C GLU A 145 -3.70 6.75 -3.25
N SER A 146 -4.19 5.86 -4.12
CA SER A 146 -5.61 5.79 -4.50
C SER A 146 -6.55 5.33 -3.38
N TRP A 147 -6.02 4.69 -2.34
CA TRP A 147 -6.78 4.23 -1.17
C TRP A 147 -6.93 5.29 -0.08
N ALA A 148 -6.33 6.47 -0.30
CA ALA A 148 -6.32 7.55 0.67
C ALA A 148 -7.64 8.33 0.64
N THR A 149 -8.41 8.21 1.72
CA THR A 149 -9.53 9.10 2.01
C THR A 149 -9.05 10.25 2.88
N LEU A 150 -9.35 11.48 2.47
CA LEU A 150 -8.89 12.67 3.17
C LEU A 150 -9.88 12.99 4.30
N LEU A 151 -9.45 12.80 5.56
CA LEU A 151 -10.23 13.21 6.72
C LEU A 151 -10.00 14.71 6.96
N GLY A 152 -11.07 15.47 6.72
CA GLY A 152 -11.10 16.94 6.70
C GLY A 152 -11.04 17.57 8.07
#